data_AF-A0A920TVT7-F1
#
_entry.id   AF-A0A920TVT7-F1
#
_cell.length_a   1.000
_cell.length_b   1.000
_cell.length_c   1.000
_cell.angle_alpha   90.00
_cell.angle_beta   90.00
_cell.angle_gamma   90.00
#
_symmetry.space_group_name_H-M   'P 1'
#
loop_
_entity.id
_entity.type
_entity.pdbx_description
1 polymer ?
#
loop_
_entity_poly.entity_id
_entity_poly.type
_entity_poly.pdbx_seq_one_letter_code
_entity_poly.pdbx_strand_id
1 'polypeptide(L)'
;MNSIMANQAYWTYRMVNSSRQLEEKLCLFWHGIFCVGDSKCMAATRYLSSLIILEKMGWELREFTSRVVKGSGMLYYLDNQLSHKEAVNENWGRELLELFSMGVGMDGQANYSEDDVKACAEAFTGWTIGNAIPRYPYGRYDNTFLYNQYDHSEDDKSFLGESGNFNGDDVVKIIAKQPATARFISRHLYNFL
;
A
#
# COMPACT_ATOMS: atom_id res chain seq x y z
N MET A 1 -22.16 -17.72 -5.16
CA MET A 1 -22.20 -16.28 -4.80
C MET A 1 -21.78 -16.16 -3.34
N ASN A 2 -20.49 -16.29 -3.00
CA ASN A 2 -19.98 -16.31 -1.61
C ASN A 2 -18.48 -15.92 -1.54
N SER A 3 -18.04 -14.87 -2.23
CA SER A 3 -16.66 -14.35 -2.06
C SER A 3 -16.55 -13.20 -1.06
N ILE A 4 -17.65 -12.73 -0.46
CA ILE A 4 -17.62 -11.62 0.51
C ILE A 4 -17.22 -12.08 1.94
N MET A 5 -17.15 -13.38 2.23
CA MET A 5 -17.27 -13.89 3.62
C MET A 5 -15.99 -14.42 4.29
N ALA A 6 -14.84 -14.51 3.63
CA ALA A 6 -13.72 -15.29 4.19
C ALA A 6 -13.08 -14.68 5.46
N ASN A 7 -12.99 -13.34 5.54
CA ASN A 7 -12.31 -12.66 6.66
C ASN A 7 -13.23 -11.80 7.52
N GLN A 8 -14.38 -11.36 7.01
CA GLN A 8 -15.28 -10.47 7.74
C GLN A 8 -15.79 -11.12 9.04
N ALA A 9 -16.20 -12.39 8.98
CA ALA A 9 -16.68 -13.13 10.15
C ALA A 9 -15.56 -13.35 11.18
N TYR A 10 -14.37 -13.72 10.71
CA TYR A 10 -13.20 -13.93 11.57
C TYR A 10 -12.78 -12.64 12.29
N TRP A 11 -12.67 -11.53 11.54
CA TRP A 11 -12.26 -10.26 12.13
C TRP A 11 -13.34 -9.66 13.04
N THR A 12 -14.63 -9.80 12.68
CA THR A 12 -15.74 -9.42 13.57
C THR A 12 -15.70 -10.20 14.87
N TYR A 13 -15.50 -11.52 14.81
CA TYR A 13 -15.32 -12.34 16.00
C TYR A 13 -14.15 -11.84 16.86
N ARG A 14 -13.02 -11.51 16.25
CA ARG A 14 -11.87 -10.93 16.95
C ARG A 14 -12.15 -9.56 17.57
N MET A 15 -12.76 -8.63 16.84
CA MET A 15 -13.13 -7.31 17.36
C MET A 15 -14.03 -7.41 18.60
N VAL A 16 -14.91 -8.42 18.65
CA VAL A 16 -15.80 -8.66 19.80
C VAL A 16 -15.10 -9.38 20.97
N ASN A 17 -14.24 -10.36 20.69
CA ASN A 17 -13.74 -11.28 21.70
C ASN A 17 -12.26 -11.09 22.11
N SER A 18 -11.48 -10.31 21.35
CA SER A 18 -10.08 -10.03 21.67
C SER A 18 -9.99 -9.18 22.92
N SER A 19 -9.03 -9.48 23.81
CA SER A 19 -8.73 -8.65 24.98
C SER A 19 -7.97 -7.36 24.62
N ARG A 20 -7.69 -7.14 23.34
CA ARG A 20 -6.90 -6.03 22.79
C ARG A 20 -7.73 -5.19 21.82
N GLN A 21 -8.85 -4.66 22.29
CA GLN A 21 -9.83 -3.97 21.46
C GLN A 21 -9.26 -2.72 20.76
N LEU A 22 -8.29 -2.04 21.40
CA LEU A 22 -7.60 -0.91 20.76
C LEU A 22 -6.80 -1.35 19.53
N GLU A 23 -6.10 -2.48 19.59
CA GLU A 23 -5.37 -3.02 18.43
C GLU A 23 -6.34 -3.33 17.29
N GLU A 24 -7.45 -4.00 17.58
CA GLU A 24 -8.46 -4.34 16.57
C GLU A 24 -9.10 -3.09 15.93
N LYS A 25 -9.41 -2.06 16.74
CA LYS A 25 -9.96 -0.78 16.26
C LYS A 25 -8.95 -0.01 15.40
N LEU A 26 -7.66 -0.05 15.75
CA LEU A 26 -6.59 0.55 14.95
C LEU A 26 -6.34 -0.21 13.65
N CYS A 27 -6.36 -1.54 13.67
CA CYS A 27 -6.30 -2.34 12.45
C CYS A 27 -7.46 -1.97 11.51
N LEU A 28 -8.66 -1.74 12.05
CA LEU A 28 -9.83 -1.32 11.27
C LEU A 28 -9.65 0.08 10.68
N PHE A 29 -9.12 1.02 11.47
CA PHE A 29 -8.77 2.36 10.99
C PHE A 29 -7.81 2.30 9.79
N TRP A 30 -6.68 1.59 9.96
CA TRP A 30 -5.68 1.49 8.90
C TRP A 30 -6.17 0.74 7.67
N HIS A 31 -6.99 -0.28 7.85
CA HIS A 31 -7.64 -0.97 6.74
C HIS A 31 -8.58 -0.04 5.95
N GLY A 32 -9.22 0.93 6.62
CA GLY A 32 -10.02 1.96 5.96
C GLY A 32 -9.21 2.87 5.04
N ILE A 33 -7.93 3.09 5.34
CA ILE A 33 -7.01 3.86 4.50
C ILE A 33 -6.39 2.95 3.43
N PHE A 34 -5.69 1.89 3.86
CA PHE A 34 -4.98 0.96 2.97
C PHE A 34 -5.85 -0.23 2.59
N CYS A 35 -6.97 0.05 1.92
CA CYS A 35 -7.90 -1.00 1.52
C CYS A 35 -7.36 -1.78 0.32
N VAL A 36 -7.57 -3.11 0.34
CA VAL A 36 -7.26 -4.01 -0.77
C VAL A 36 -8.54 -4.77 -1.12
N GLY A 37 -9.04 -4.59 -2.34
CA GLY A 37 -10.30 -5.18 -2.77
C GLY A 37 -10.21 -6.70 -2.94
N ASP A 38 -11.06 -7.45 -2.21
CA ASP A 38 -11.14 -8.92 -2.33
C ASP A 38 -11.57 -9.36 -3.73
N SER A 39 -12.50 -8.64 -4.37
CA SER A 39 -12.98 -8.95 -5.72
C SER A 39 -11.88 -8.95 -6.77
N LYS A 40 -10.87 -8.06 -6.61
CA LYS A 40 -9.71 -7.99 -7.51
C LYS A 40 -8.66 -9.03 -7.12
N CYS A 41 -8.25 -9.08 -5.85
CA CYS A 41 -7.18 -9.98 -5.44
C CYS A 41 -7.57 -11.46 -5.43
N MET A 42 -8.87 -11.74 -5.24
CA MET A 42 -9.48 -13.06 -5.09
C MET A 42 -8.65 -13.99 -4.18
N ALA A 43 -8.03 -13.42 -3.15
CA ALA A 43 -7.02 -14.07 -2.31
C ALA A 43 -7.18 -13.62 -0.86
N ALA A 44 -8.19 -14.17 -0.18
CA ALA A 44 -8.51 -13.87 1.21
C ALA A 44 -7.29 -13.96 2.16
N THR A 45 -6.34 -14.86 1.90
CA THR A 45 -5.11 -14.99 2.70
C THR A 45 -4.20 -13.75 2.61
N ARG A 46 -4.14 -13.08 1.45
CA ARG A 46 -3.37 -11.83 1.27
C ARG A 46 -3.94 -10.70 2.11
N TYR A 47 -5.25 -10.61 2.16
CA TYR A 47 -5.96 -9.65 2.99
C TYR A 47 -5.72 -9.90 4.49
N LEU A 48 -5.80 -11.17 4.93
CA LEU A 48 -5.52 -11.56 6.30
C LEU A 48 -4.05 -11.27 6.70
N SER A 49 -3.12 -11.45 5.75
CA SER A 49 -1.69 -11.16 5.96
C SER A 49 -1.44 -9.68 6.22
N SER A 50 -2.08 -8.79 5.47
CA SER A 50 -2.02 -7.34 5.69
C SER A 50 -2.57 -6.94 7.07
N LEU A 51 -3.65 -7.57 7.53
CA LEU A 51 -4.22 -7.39 8.87
C LEU A 51 -3.31 -7.92 9.99
N ILE A 52 -2.63 -9.05 9.77
CA ILE A 52 -1.67 -9.61 10.73
C ILE A 52 -0.39 -8.76 10.82
N ILE A 53 0.02 -8.14 9.70
CA ILE A 53 1.14 -7.18 9.69
C ILE A 53 0.77 -5.95 10.54
N LEU A 54 -0.47 -5.46 10.43
CA LEU A 54 -0.99 -4.35 11.24
C LEU A 54 -0.90 -4.61 12.76
N GLU A 55 -1.22 -5.82 13.20
CA GLU A 55 -1.18 -6.19 14.62
C GLU A 55 0.24 -6.19 15.22
N LYS A 56 1.26 -6.44 14.40
CA LYS A 56 2.64 -6.63 14.89
C LYS A 56 3.48 -5.36 14.92
N MET A 57 3.03 -4.27 14.29
CA MET A 57 3.89 -3.14 13.96
C MET A 57 3.72 -1.89 14.83
N GLY A 58 2.72 -1.86 15.71
CA GLY A 58 2.52 -0.70 16.59
C GLY A 58 2.18 0.58 15.81
N TRP A 59 2.77 1.71 16.21
CA TRP A 59 2.35 3.06 15.79
C TRP A 59 3.27 3.74 14.75
N GLU A 60 4.33 3.08 14.29
CA GLU A 60 5.31 3.71 13.40
C GLU A 60 4.82 3.71 11.94
N LEU A 61 4.30 4.86 11.52
CA LEU A 61 3.67 5.06 10.23
C LEU A 61 4.58 4.71 9.04
N ARG A 62 5.88 5.01 9.13
CA ARG A 62 6.79 4.85 8.00
C ARG A 62 7.07 3.38 7.72
N GLU A 63 7.39 2.59 8.74
CA GLU A 63 7.60 1.15 8.63
C GLU A 63 6.30 0.48 8.18
N PHE A 64 5.17 0.91 8.74
CA PHE A 64 3.86 0.44 8.35
C PHE A 64 3.58 0.69 6.85
N THR A 65 3.75 1.93 6.39
CA THR A 65 3.50 2.31 4.99
C THR A 65 4.40 1.53 4.05
N SER A 66 5.71 1.46 4.34
CA SER A 66 6.70 0.70 3.53
C SER A 66 6.32 -0.79 3.41
N ARG A 67 5.85 -1.43 4.49
CA ARG A 67 5.46 -2.83 4.43
C ARG A 67 4.14 -3.06 3.72
N VAL A 68 3.17 -2.16 3.86
CA VAL A 68 1.89 -2.26 3.15
C VAL A 68 2.08 -2.08 1.66
N VAL A 69 2.85 -1.08 1.23
CA VAL A 69 3.09 -0.86 -0.21
C VAL A 69 3.88 -1.99 -0.86
N LYS A 70 4.73 -2.70 -0.10
CA LYS A 70 5.42 -3.93 -0.55
C LYS A 70 4.56 -5.18 -0.50
N GLY A 71 3.38 -5.13 0.13
CA GLY A 71 2.48 -6.27 0.21
C GLY A 71 2.07 -6.71 -1.18
N SER A 72 2.22 -8.00 -1.50
CA SER A 72 1.84 -8.56 -2.81
C SER A 72 0.36 -8.35 -3.14
N GLY A 73 -0.50 -8.19 -2.12
CA GLY A 73 -1.88 -7.77 -2.28
C GLY A 73 -2.01 -6.35 -2.84
N MET A 74 -1.28 -5.38 -2.28
CA MET A 74 -1.32 -3.99 -2.72
C MET A 74 -0.73 -3.84 -4.12
N LEU A 75 0.45 -4.42 -4.36
CA LEU A 75 1.10 -4.44 -5.68
C LEU A 75 0.18 -4.97 -6.78
N TYR A 76 -0.57 -6.03 -6.48
CA TYR A 76 -1.54 -6.59 -7.41
C TYR A 76 -2.78 -5.71 -7.57
N TYR A 77 -3.28 -5.17 -6.47
CA TYR A 77 -4.50 -4.38 -6.44
C TYR A 77 -4.39 -3.11 -7.29
N LEU A 78 -3.20 -2.55 -7.41
CA LEU A 78 -2.93 -1.33 -8.18
C LEU A 78 -2.18 -1.58 -9.49
N ASP A 79 -2.06 -2.85 -9.89
CA ASP A 79 -1.41 -3.29 -11.12
C ASP A 79 0.06 -2.88 -11.28
N ASN A 80 0.81 -2.79 -10.17
CA ASN A 80 2.24 -2.46 -10.22
C ASN A 80 3.08 -3.56 -10.86
N GLN A 81 2.61 -4.82 -10.85
CA GLN A 81 3.27 -5.91 -11.57
C GLN A 81 3.33 -5.69 -13.09
N LEU A 82 2.54 -4.75 -13.61
CA LEU A 82 2.53 -4.34 -15.02
C LEU A 82 3.32 -3.04 -15.26
N SER A 83 3.90 -2.45 -14.21
CA SER A 83 4.70 -1.24 -14.28
C SER A 83 6.16 -1.60 -14.59
N HIS A 84 6.58 -1.31 -15.81
CA HIS A 84 7.92 -1.61 -16.30
C HIS A 84 8.68 -0.30 -16.56
N LYS A 85 10.01 -0.31 -16.48
CA LYS A 85 10.81 0.90 -16.75
C LYS A 85 10.53 1.54 -18.12
N GLU A 86 10.13 0.74 -19.11
CA GLU A 86 9.81 1.20 -20.48
C GLU A 86 8.32 1.57 -20.65
N ALA A 87 7.46 1.17 -19.71
CA ALA A 87 6.01 1.39 -19.74
C ALA A 87 5.50 1.54 -18.30
N VAL A 88 5.70 2.74 -17.75
CA VAL A 88 5.40 3.04 -16.35
C VAL A 88 3.89 3.15 -16.13
N ASN A 89 3.38 2.48 -15.11
CA ASN A 89 1.99 2.59 -14.70
C ASN A 89 1.81 3.75 -13.69
N GLU A 90 1.48 4.93 -14.20
CA GLU A 90 1.25 6.14 -13.37
C GLU A 90 0.13 5.99 -12.34
N ASN A 91 -0.80 5.05 -12.54
CA ASN A 91 -1.92 4.85 -11.62
C ASN A 91 -1.45 4.49 -10.21
N TRP A 92 -0.38 3.69 -10.09
CA TRP A 92 0.22 3.38 -8.79
C TRP A 92 0.68 4.64 -8.07
N GLY A 93 1.44 5.49 -8.76
CA GLY A 93 1.93 6.74 -8.20
C GLY A 93 0.79 7.67 -7.79
N ARG A 94 -0.23 7.80 -8.65
CA ARG A 94 -1.39 8.65 -8.37
C ARG A 94 -2.16 8.18 -7.14
N GLU A 95 -2.51 6.90 -7.09
CA GLU A 95 -3.28 6.36 -5.96
C GLU A 95 -2.49 6.42 -4.65
N LEU A 96 -1.18 6.16 -4.67
CA LEU A 96 -0.33 6.28 -3.49
C LEU A 96 -0.36 7.70 -2.90
N LEU A 97 -0.23 8.72 -3.75
CA LEU A 97 -0.25 10.12 -3.31
C LEU A 97 -1.66 10.57 -2.92
N GLU A 98 -2.67 10.21 -3.71
CA GLU A 98 -4.04 10.69 -3.55
C GLU A 98 -4.83 9.95 -2.47
N LEU A 99 -4.91 8.63 -2.57
CA LEU A 99 -5.83 7.82 -1.79
C LEU A 99 -5.20 7.31 -0.50
N PHE A 100 -3.87 7.12 -0.48
CA PHE A 100 -3.20 6.40 0.60
C PHE A 100 -2.30 7.26 1.48
N SER A 101 -1.95 8.50 1.08
CA SER A 101 -0.96 9.28 1.83
C SER A 101 -1.25 10.76 2.02
N MET A 102 -1.49 11.55 0.96
CA MET A 102 -1.54 13.02 1.05
C MET A 102 -2.90 13.60 0.67
N GLY A 103 -3.62 12.97 -0.25
CA GLY A 103 -4.80 13.58 -0.87
C GLY A 103 -4.43 14.64 -1.91
N VAL A 104 -5.37 14.94 -2.82
CA VAL A 104 -5.16 15.85 -3.96
C VAL A 104 -4.75 17.28 -3.55
N GLY A 105 -5.21 17.76 -2.40
CA GLY A 105 -4.93 19.12 -1.94
C GLY A 105 -5.84 19.55 -0.80
N MET A 106 -5.50 20.68 -0.17
CA MET A 106 -6.29 21.34 0.86
C MET A 106 -6.13 22.85 0.75
N ASP A 107 -7.14 23.62 1.17
CA ASP A 107 -7.08 25.08 1.24
C ASP A 107 -6.72 25.77 -0.09
N GLY A 108 -7.13 25.16 -1.21
CA GLY A 108 -6.90 25.67 -2.56
C GLY A 108 -5.49 25.42 -3.11
N GLN A 109 -4.66 24.63 -2.41
CA GLN A 109 -3.33 24.22 -2.89
C GLN A 109 -3.26 22.71 -3.11
N ALA A 110 -2.66 22.31 -4.24
CA ALA A 110 -2.36 20.92 -4.51
C ALA A 110 -1.21 20.44 -3.61
N ASN A 111 -1.28 19.20 -3.12
CA ASN A 111 -0.21 18.64 -2.28
C ASN A 111 0.99 18.11 -3.08
N TYR A 112 0.79 17.83 -4.36
CA TYR A 112 1.78 17.28 -5.29
C TYR A 112 1.42 17.68 -6.73
N SER A 113 2.40 17.62 -7.62
CA SER A 113 2.25 17.89 -9.05
C SER A 113 2.04 16.60 -9.87
N GLU A 114 1.69 16.75 -11.14
CA GLU A 114 1.64 15.62 -12.07
C GLU A 114 3.04 15.02 -12.32
N ASP A 115 4.09 15.83 -12.25
CA ASP A 115 5.46 15.35 -12.36
C ASP A 115 5.85 14.50 -11.14
N ASP A 116 5.34 14.84 -9.95
CA ASP A 116 5.52 14.01 -8.75
C ASP A 116 4.81 12.66 -8.89
N VAL A 117 3.64 12.60 -9.55
CA VAL A 117 2.94 11.33 -9.85
C VAL A 117 3.82 10.42 -10.71
N LYS A 118 4.43 10.98 -11.76
CA LYS A 118 5.31 10.24 -12.68
C LYS A 118 6.58 9.77 -11.99
N ALA A 119 7.28 10.67 -11.29
CA ALA A 119 8.48 10.34 -10.54
C ALA A 119 8.20 9.28 -9.46
N CYS A 120 7.04 9.37 -8.80
CA CYS A 120 6.58 8.33 -7.89
C CYS A 120 6.40 7.00 -8.61
N ALA A 121 5.66 6.94 -9.72
CA ALA A 121 5.42 5.70 -10.44
C ALA A 121 6.71 5.07 -10.98
N GLU A 122 7.62 5.88 -11.51
CA GLU A 122 8.95 5.47 -11.97
C GLU A 122 9.77 4.82 -10.85
N ALA A 123 9.76 5.40 -9.65
CA ALA A 123 10.48 4.85 -8.50
C ALA A 123 9.97 3.46 -8.06
N PHE A 124 8.74 3.10 -8.41
CA PHE A 124 8.14 1.79 -8.12
C PHE A 124 8.27 0.77 -9.26
N THR A 125 8.90 1.14 -10.39
CA THR A 125 9.25 0.16 -11.44
C THR A 125 10.19 -0.91 -10.87
N GLY A 126 10.10 -2.13 -11.39
CA GLY A 126 10.84 -3.28 -10.87
C GLY A 126 10.27 -3.90 -9.58
N TRP A 127 9.35 -3.23 -8.87
CA TRP A 127 8.61 -3.87 -7.77
C TRP A 127 7.49 -4.73 -8.33
N THR A 128 7.65 -6.04 -8.22
CA THR A 128 6.72 -7.00 -8.82
C THR A 128 6.40 -8.14 -7.85
N ILE A 129 5.65 -9.12 -8.35
CA ILE A 129 5.13 -10.24 -7.61
C ILE A 129 5.78 -11.51 -8.15
N GLY A 130 6.52 -12.21 -7.31
CA GLY A 130 7.16 -13.49 -7.66
C GLY A 130 6.16 -14.62 -7.81
N ASN A 131 6.50 -15.67 -8.56
CA ASN A 131 5.60 -16.81 -8.76
C ASN A 131 5.31 -17.55 -7.45
N ALA A 132 4.02 -17.83 -7.20
CA ALA A 132 3.60 -18.70 -6.11
C ALA A 132 3.83 -20.17 -6.47
N ILE A 133 3.96 -21.01 -5.43
CA ILE A 133 4.00 -22.46 -5.59
C ILE A 133 2.69 -22.92 -6.28
N PRO A 134 2.76 -23.85 -7.26
CA PRO A 134 1.59 -24.38 -7.92
C PRO A 134 0.54 -24.91 -6.93
N ARG A 135 -0.73 -24.58 -7.21
CA ARG A 135 -1.86 -24.92 -6.33
C ARG A 135 -1.98 -26.42 -6.05
N TYR A 136 -1.63 -27.25 -7.03
CA TYR A 136 -1.65 -28.70 -6.89
C TYR A 136 -0.22 -29.24 -6.95
N PRO A 137 0.12 -30.23 -6.09
CA PRO A 137 -0.70 -30.83 -5.03
C PRO A 137 -0.73 -30.04 -3.71
N TYR A 138 0.01 -28.94 -3.60
CA TYR A 138 0.41 -28.36 -2.30
C TYR A 138 -0.60 -27.41 -1.64
N GLY A 139 -1.73 -27.13 -2.29
CA GLY A 139 -2.66 -26.09 -1.86
C GLY A 139 -2.25 -24.70 -2.37
N ARG A 140 -3.04 -23.67 -2.04
CA ARG A 140 -2.81 -22.31 -2.54
C ARG A 140 -1.76 -21.59 -1.70
N TYR A 141 -0.70 -21.14 -2.34
CA TYR A 141 0.31 -20.26 -1.74
C TYR A 141 0.15 -18.85 -2.26
N ASP A 142 0.48 -17.88 -1.41
CA ASP A 142 0.54 -16.50 -1.82
C ASP A 142 1.83 -16.21 -2.57
N ASN A 143 1.71 -15.32 -3.55
CA ASN A 143 2.87 -14.77 -4.20
C ASN A 143 3.62 -13.85 -3.23
N THR A 144 4.94 -13.82 -3.33
CA THR A 144 5.79 -12.93 -2.52
C THR A 144 6.19 -11.70 -3.31
N PHE A 145 6.56 -10.64 -2.59
CA PHE A 145 7.25 -9.49 -3.18
C PHE A 145 8.52 -9.96 -3.89
N LEU A 146 8.81 -9.36 -5.04
CA LEU A 146 10.04 -9.52 -5.79
C LEU A 146 10.51 -8.15 -6.29
N TYR A 147 11.76 -7.81 -6.03
CA TYR A 147 12.41 -6.67 -6.67
C TYR A 147 13.22 -7.14 -7.88
N ASN A 148 12.85 -6.71 -9.07
CA ASN A 148 13.57 -6.96 -10.31
C ASN A 148 14.35 -5.70 -10.71
N GLN A 149 15.63 -5.65 -10.33
CA GLN A 149 16.53 -4.53 -10.66
C GLN A 149 16.65 -4.24 -12.17
N TYR A 150 16.47 -5.25 -13.04
CA TYR A 150 16.60 -5.05 -14.48
C TYR A 150 15.42 -4.31 -15.11
N ASP A 151 14.31 -4.25 -14.39
CA ASP A 151 13.05 -3.62 -14.78
C ASP A 151 12.77 -2.36 -13.95
N HIS A 152 13.71 -1.95 -13.10
CA HIS A 152 13.70 -0.67 -12.41
C HIS A 152 14.30 0.43 -13.29
N SER A 153 13.74 1.64 -13.21
CA SER A 153 14.34 2.85 -13.78
C SER A 153 15.38 3.42 -12.82
N GLU A 154 16.63 3.43 -13.28
CA GLU A 154 17.80 3.97 -12.56
C GLU A 154 18.03 5.47 -12.83
N ASP A 155 17.09 6.13 -13.50
CA ASP A 155 17.22 7.56 -13.82
C ASP A 155 17.06 8.42 -12.55
N ASP A 156 17.74 9.57 -12.52
CA ASP A 156 17.54 10.56 -11.46
C ASP A 156 16.15 11.19 -11.55
N LYS A 157 15.47 11.29 -10.41
CA LYS A 157 14.08 11.75 -10.31
C LYS A 157 14.03 12.98 -9.41
N SER A 158 13.15 13.92 -9.72
CA SER A 158 12.77 15.01 -8.82
C SER A 158 11.41 14.70 -8.25
N PHE A 159 11.30 14.60 -6.93
CA PHE A 159 10.07 14.19 -6.25
C PHE A 159 9.89 14.97 -4.94
N LEU A 160 8.79 15.72 -4.83
CA LEU A 160 8.37 16.51 -3.67
C LEU A 160 9.48 17.40 -3.09
N GLY A 161 10.26 18.02 -3.98
CA GLY A 161 11.36 18.93 -3.64
C GLY A 161 12.70 18.25 -3.32
N GLU A 162 12.78 16.92 -3.37
CA GLU A 162 14.04 16.16 -3.29
C GLU A 162 14.45 15.66 -4.68
N SER A 163 15.75 15.48 -4.92
CA SER A 163 16.26 14.93 -6.19
C SER A 163 17.28 13.82 -5.97
N GLY A 164 17.23 12.80 -6.81
CA GLY A 164 18.17 11.68 -6.83
C GLY A 164 17.59 10.43 -7.47
N ASN A 165 18.40 9.39 -7.60
CA ASN A 165 17.95 8.08 -8.06
C ASN A 165 17.17 7.37 -6.95
N PHE A 166 15.87 7.66 -6.88
CA PHE A 166 14.97 7.10 -5.88
C PHE A 166 14.33 5.79 -6.33
N ASN A 167 14.16 4.88 -5.36
CA ASN A 167 13.28 3.72 -5.47
C ASN A 167 12.02 3.90 -4.59
N GLY A 168 11.11 2.91 -4.61
CA GLY A 168 9.86 2.96 -3.86
C GLY A 168 10.02 3.14 -2.34
N ASP A 169 11.09 2.61 -1.73
CA ASP A 169 11.34 2.84 -0.30
C ASP A 169 11.73 4.29 -0.01
N ASP A 170 12.49 4.91 -0.90
CA ASP A 170 12.90 6.31 -0.76
C ASP A 170 11.71 7.25 -0.97
N VAL A 171 10.87 6.98 -1.96
CA VAL A 171 9.62 7.73 -2.17
C VAL A 171 8.70 7.66 -0.95
N VAL A 172 8.51 6.48 -0.34
CA VAL A 172 7.72 6.35 0.91
C VAL A 172 8.30 7.20 2.04
N LYS A 173 9.64 7.27 2.17
CA LYS A 173 10.29 8.13 3.17
C LYS A 173 10.04 9.60 2.88
N ILE A 174 10.13 10.02 1.62
CA ILE A 174 9.91 11.43 1.24
C ILE A 174 8.47 11.83 1.49
N ILE A 175 7.49 10.98 1.12
CA ILE A 175 6.06 11.19 1.43
C ILE A 175 5.86 11.36 2.94
N ALA A 176 6.42 10.47 3.76
CA ALA A 176 6.27 10.52 5.21
C ALA A 176 6.82 11.82 5.86
N LYS A 177 7.74 12.54 5.20
CA LYS A 177 8.23 13.85 5.67
C LYS A 177 7.26 15.00 5.37
N GLN A 178 6.32 14.82 4.44
CA GLN A 178 5.45 15.90 4.00
C GLN A 178 4.40 16.24 5.05
N PRO A 179 4.18 17.54 5.36
CA PRO A 179 3.12 17.97 6.26
C PRO A 179 1.71 17.53 5.79
N ALA A 180 1.52 17.40 4.48
CA ALA A 180 0.29 16.92 3.88
C ALA A 180 -0.08 15.50 4.37
N THR A 181 0.90 14.60 4.51
CA THR A 181 0.68 13.23 5.00
C THR A 181 0.21 13.22 6.45
N ALA A 182 0.82 14.05 7.31
CA ALA A 182 0.39 14.18 8.69
C ALA A 182 -1.06 14.69 8.79
N ARG A 183 -1.42 15.71 7.98
CA ARG A 183 -2.80 16.23 7.91
C ARG A 183 -3.78 15.18 7.40
N PHE A 184 -3.42 14.45 6.35
CA PHE A 184 -4.24 13.40 5.76
C PHE A 184 -4.61 12.35 6.82
N ILE A 185 -3.63 11.81 7.54
CA ILE A 185 -3.87 10.77 8.55
C ILE A 185 -4.65 11.34 9.73
N SER A 186 -4.30 12.54 10.20
CA SER A 186 -4.99 13.19 11.32
C SER A 186 -6.47 13.41 11.03
N ARG A 187 -6.80 13.80 9.79
CA ARG A 187 -8.20 13.96 9.35
C ARG A 187 -8.95 12.64 9.32
N HIS A 188 -8.34 11.57 8.78
CA HIS A 188 -8.97 10.25 8.79
C HIS A 188 -9.20 9.77 10.22
N LEU A 189 -8.21 9.98 11.10
CA LEU A 189 -8.32 9.59 12.50
C LEU A 189 -9.44 10.36 13.21
N TYR A 190 -9.52 11.68 13.00
CA TYR A 190 -10.60 12.51 13.54
C TYR A 190 -11.98 12.05 13.07
N ASN A 191 -12.13 11.69 11.80
CA ASN A 191 -13.40 11.21 11.25
C ASN A 191 -13.76 9.78 11.68
N PHE A 192 -12.77 8.99 12.08
CA PHE A 192 -12.95 7.59 12.48
C PHE A 192 -13.29 7.42 13.97
N LEU A 193 -12.84 8.37 14.82
CA LEU A 193 -13.07 8.37 16.26
C LEU A 193 -14.49 8.79 16.62
#